data_AF-A0A7V0P132-F1
#
_entry.id   AF-A0A7V0P132-F1
#
_cell.length_a   1.000
_cell.length_b   1.000
_cell.length_c   1.000
_cell.angle_alpha   90.00
_cell.angle_beta   90.00
_cell.angle_gamma   90.00
#
_symmetry.space_group_name_H-M   'P 1'
#
loop_
_entity.id
_entity.type
_entity.pdbx_description
1 polymer ?
#
loop_
_entity_poly.entity_id
_entity_poly.type
_entity_poly.pdbx_seq_one_letter_code
_entity_poly.pdbx_strand_id
1 'polypeptide(L)' 'AQNVYLQAESLNLGTVFIGAFHDDEVKKVLNLNKDERPLAIMPVGRIK' A
#
# COMPACT_ATOMS: atom_id res chain seq x y z
N ALA A 1 -5.63 4.90 -5.65
CA ALA A 1 -4.66 3.84 -5.95
C ALA A 1 -4.03 3.98 -7.35
N GLN A 2 -4.80 4.26 -8.41
CA GLN A 2 -4.27 4.29 -9.79
C GLN A 2 -3.06 5.23 -10.00
N ASN A 3 -3.04 6.41 -9.36
CA ASN A 3 -1.88 7.31 -9.48
C ASN A 3 -0.57 6.67 -9.00
N VAL A 4 -0.61 5.81 -7.97
CA VAL A 4 0.58 5.10 -7.47
C VAL A 4 1.08 4.11 -8.52
N TYR A 5 0.18 3.41 -9.22
CA TYR A 5 0.56 2.57 -10.37
C TYR A 5 1.20 3.38 -11.50
N LEU A 6 0.60 4.52 -11.88
CA LEU A 6 1.13 5.36 -12.96
C LEU A 6 2.52 5.92 -12.61
N GLN A 7 2.73 6.31 -11.35
CA GLN A 7 4.03 6.79 -10.88
C GLN A 7 5.06 5.67 -10.79
N ALA A 8 4.68 4.48 -10.30
CA ALA A 8 5.55 3.32 -10.29
C ALA A 8 6.03 2.97 -11.71
N GLU A 9 5.11 2.89 -12.67
CA GLU A 9 5.41 2.63 -14.08
C GLU A 9 6.38 3.68 -14.66
N SER A 10 6.12 4.96 -14.42
CA SER A 10 6.98 6.06 -14.91
C SER A 10 8.40 6.00 -14.36
N LEU A 11 8.58 5.40 -13.17
CA LEU A 11 9.87 5.21 -12.50
C LEU A 11 10.50 3.85 -12.79
N ASN A 12 9.91 3.04 -13.68
CA ASN A 12 10.31 1.66 -13.95
C ASN A 12 10.33 0.78 -12.68
N LEU A 13 9.33 1.00 -11.81
CA LEU A 13 9.05 0.26 -10.58
C LEU A 13 7.73 -0.51 -10.72
N GLY A 14 7.62 -1.61 -9.99
CA GLY A 14 6.40 -2.40 -9.87
C GLY A 14 5.67 -2.14 -8.56
N THR A 15 4.35 -2.25 -8.59
CA THR A 15 3.49 -2.25 -7.40
C THR A 15 2.27 -3.14 -7.59
N VAL A 16 1.59 -3.53 -6.51
CA VAL A 16 0.34 -4.28 -6.55
C VAL A 16 -0.61 -3.80 -5.46
N PHE A 17 -1.91 -3.77 -5.73
CA PHE A 17 -2.93 -3.43 -4.76
C PHE A 17 -3.29 -4.65 -3.92
N ILE A 18 -3.06 -4.56 -2.62
CA ILE A 18 -3.43 -5.61 -1.66
C ILE A 18 -4.58 -5.08 -0.81
N GLY A 19 -5.78 -5.61 -1.05
CA GLY A 19 -6.98 -5.30 -0.26
C GLY A 19 -7.26 -6.30 0.87
N ALA A 20 -6.57 -7.44 0.89
CA ALA A 20 -6.73 -8.46 1.93
C ALA A 20 -5.50 -8.49 2.85
N PHE A 21 -5.67 -8.01 4.08
CA PHE A 21 -4.66 -8.01 5.14
C PHE A 21 -5.36 -7.94 6.52
N HIS A 22 -4.60 -8.01 7.61
CA HIS A 22 -5.16 -7.90 8.96
C HIS A 22 -5.20 -6.43 9.40
N ASP A 23 -6.36 -5.77 9.26
CA ASP A 23 -6.53 -4.35 9.55
C ASP A 23 -6.07 -3.94 10.94
N ASP A 24 -6.45 -4.68 11.98
CA ASP A 24 -6.13 -4.37 13.37
C ASP A 24 -4.62 -4.46 13.66
N GLU A 25 -3.96 -5.47 13.11
CA GLU A 25 -2.51 -5.65 13.25
C GLU A 25 -1.75 -4.55 12.50
N VAL A 26 -2.17 -4.22 11.27
CA VAL A 26 -1.57 -3.12 10.50
C VAL A 26 -1.75 -1.79 11.21
N LYS A 27 -2.94 -1.53 11.76
CA LYS A 27 -3.25 -0.32 12.54
C LYS A 27 -2.33 -0.17 13.75
N LYS A 28 -2.10 -1.26 14.46
CA LYS A 28 -1.20 -1.31 15.63
C LYS A 28 0.25 -1.09 15.23
N VAL A 29 0.72 -1.79 14.20
CA VAL A 29 2.12 -1.71 13.73
C VAL A 29 2.45 -0.31 13.21
N LEU A 30 1.53 0.33 12.49
CA LEU A 30 1.70 1.69 11.96
C LEU A 30 1.31 2.80 12.95
N ASN A 31 0.86 2.44 14.17
CA ASN A 31 0.41 3.37 15.20
C ASN A 31 -0.62 4.40 14.69
N LEU A 32 -1.62 3.93 13.92
CA LEU A 32 -2.64 4.79 13.34
C LEU A 32 -3.63 5.29 14.39
N ASN A 33 -4.21 6.47 14.14
CA ASN A 33 -5.24 7.04 15.02
C ASN A 33 -6.49 6.16 15.08
N LYS A 34 -7.30 6.32 16.14
CA LYS A 34 -8.52 5.53 16.34
C LYS A 34 -9.50 5.64 15.16
N ASP A 35 -9.55 6.80 14.51
CA ASP A 35 -10.46 7.07 13.40
C ASP A 35 -9.87 6.75 12.02
N GLU A 36 -8.60 6.32 11.96
CA GLU A 36 -7.95 5.88 10.75
C GLU A 36 -8.16 4.38 10.52
N ARG A 37 -8.46 4.00 9.29
CA ARG A 37 -8.56 2.61 8.85
C ARG A 37 -7.71 2.41 7.59
N PRO A 38 -6.79 1.43 7.57
CA PRO A 38 -6.04 1.11 6.37
C PRO A 38 -7.02 0.64 5.27
N LEU A 39 -6.91 1.21 4.07
CA LEU A 39 -7.75 0.84 2.92
C LEU A 39 -7.08 -0.24 2.05
N ALA A 40 -5.76 -0.15 1.90
CA ALA A 40 -4.97 -0.99 1.03
C ALA A 40 -3.48 -0.90 1.38
N ILE A 41 -2.74 -1.94 1.04
CA ILE A 41 -1.27 -1.93 1.05
C ILE A 41 -0.79 -1.97 -0.40
N MET A 42 0.17 -1.11 -0.75
CA MET A 42 0.78 -1.04 -2.07
C MET A 42 2.30 -1.13 -1.95
N PRO A 43 2.90 -2.34 -1.95
CA PRO A 43 4.35 -2.47 -1.95
C PRO A 43 4.93 -1.92 -3.25
N VAL A 44 6.13 -1.32 -3.20
CA VAL A 44 6.82 -0.76 -4.37
C VAL A 44 8.22 -1.36 -4.45
N GLY A 45 8.63 -1.81 -5.63
CA GLY A 45 9.94 -2.43 -5.83
C GLY A 45 10.41 -2.39 -7.28
N ARG A 46 11.64 -2.86 -7.54
CA ARG A 46 12.14 -2.98 -8.92
C ARG A 46 11.48 -4.16 -9.62
N ILE A 47 11.10 -3.96 -10.87
CA ILE A 47 10.62 -5.04 -11.76
C ILE A 47 11.85 -5.93 -12.07
N LYS A 48 11.70 -7.24 -11.91
CA LYS A 48 12.74 -8.24 -12.20
C LYS A 48 12.58 -8.79 -13.61
#